data_AF-A0A529NUJ4-F1
#
_entry.id   AF-A0A529NUJ4-F1
#
_cell.length_a   1.000
_cell.length_b   1.000
_cell.length_c   1.000
_cell.angle_alpha   90.00
_cell.angle_beta   90.00
_cell.angle_gamma   90.00
#
_symmetry.space_group_name_H-M   'P 1'
#
loop_
_entity.id
_entity.type
_entity.pdbx_description
1 polymer ?
#
loop_
_entity_poly.entity_id
_entity_poly.type
_entity_poly.pdbx_seq_one_letter_code
_entity_poly.pdbx_strand_id
1 'polypeptide(L)'
;MPGAGKRQRLTLRIAAIPMGLLALSCLYPIFFAVNNALKTRHDYMLDRFGLATQPTLDNFVQAWTRAHLDEYFLNSVIATLGAVILLMVVSSMAGFALASLRFPY
;
A
#
# COMPACT_ATOMS: atom_id res chain seq x y z
N MET A 1 41.69 18.02 8.07
CA MET A 1 41.01 17.62 6.81
C MET A 1 39.49 17.89 6.91
N PRO A 2 38.99 19.11 6.62
CA PRO A 2 37.63 19.56 6.97
C PRO A 2 36.57 19.49 5.85
N GLY A 3 36.89 18.94 4.66
CA GLY A 3 36.05 19.06 3.46
C GLY A 3 34.98 17.98 3.25
N ALA A 4 35.01 16.87 3.99
CA ALA A 4 34.16 15.70 3.71
C ALA A 4 32.68 15.88 4.12
N GLY A 5 32.42 16.56 5.25
CA GLY A 5 31.06 16.67 5.80
C GLY A 5 30.09 17.55 5.00
N LYS A 6 30.60 18.57 4.28
CA LYS A 6 29.74 19.45 3.45
C LYS A 6 29.30 18.76 2.15
N ARG A 7 30.20 18.02 1.49
CA ARG A 7 29.88 17.27 0.26
C ARG A 7 28.84 16.18 0.53
N GLN A 8 28.99 15.44 1.64
CA GLN A 8 28.03 14.40 2.03
C GLN A 8 26.63 14.95 2.35
N ARG A 9 26.53 16.08 3.05
CA ARG A 9 25.23 16.76 3.31
C ARG A 9 24.58 17.29 2.03
N LEU A 10 25.36 17.74 1.06
CA LEU A 10 24.86 18.18 -0.25
C LEU A 10 24.34 17.00 -1.07
N THR A 11 25.09 15.89 -1.14
CA THR A 11 24.65 14.66 -1.81
C THR A 11 23.37 14.12 -1.19
N LEU A 12 23.25 14.14 0.14
CA LEU A 12 22.02 13.75 0.85
C LEU A 12 20.82 14.66 0.50
N ARG A 13 21.02 15.98 0.41
CA ARG A 13 19.95 16.91 0.02
C ARG A 13 19.54 16.76 -1.43
N ILE A 14 20.50 16.52 -2.33
CA ILE A 14 20.22 16.26 -3.75
C ILE A 14 19.49 14.93 -3.92
N ALA A 15 19.87 13.88 -3.17
CA ALA A 15 19.19 12.58 -3.17
C ALA A 15 17.80 12.62 -2.51
N ALA A 16 17.56 13.56 -1.58
CA ALA A 16 16.26 13.73 -0.95
C ALA A 16 15.20 14.27 -1.92
N ILE A 17 15.59 15.03 -2.96
CA ILE A 17 14.66 15.57 -3.96
C ILE A 17 13.97 14.47 -4.79
N PRO A 18 14.68 13.51 -5.43
CA PRO A 18 14.02 12.42 -6.15
C PRO A 18 13.27 11.50 -5.19
N MET A 19 13.77 11.26 -3.97
CA MET A 19 13.03 10.49 -2.96
C MET A 19 11.70 11.17 -2.57
N GLY A 20 11.70 12.49 -2.40
CA GLY A 20 10.50 13.27 -2.12
C GLY A 20 9.51 13.26 -3.30
N LEU A 21 10.01 13.37 -4.53
CA LEU A 21 9.17 13.26 -5.74
C LEU A 21 8.56 11.85 -5.87
N LEU A 22 9.32 10.80 -5.61
CA LEU A 22 8.79 9.43 -5.58
C LEU A 22 7.74 9.25 -4.49
N ALA A 23 7.98 9.79 -3.28
CA ALA A 23 7.02 9.74 -2.20
C ALA A 23 5.71 10.47 -2.57
N LEU A 24 5.79 11.65 -3.18
CA LEU A 24 4.61 12.38 -3.66
C LEU A 24 3.88 11.64 -4.77
N SER A 25 4.61 11.01 -5.69
CA SER A 25 4.03 10.17 -6.75
C SER A 25 3.28 8.97 -6.18
N CYS A 26 3.75 8.37 -5.08
CA CYS A 26 3.05 7.30 -4.37
C CYS A 26 1.85 7.80 -3.55
N LEU A 27 1.94 8.99 -2.94
CA LEU A 27 0.86 9.55 -2.12
C LEU A 27 -0.30 10.10 -2.97
N TYR A 28 0.00 10.68 -4.13
CA TYR A 28 -0.99 11.27 -5.03
C TYR A 28 -2.16 10.33 -5.39
N PRO A 29 -1.94 9.08 -5.86
CA PRO A 29 -3.03 8.18 -6.20
C PRO A 29 -3.86 7.78 -4.96
N ILE A 30 -3.24 7.69 -3.78
CA ILE A 30 -3.95 7.40 -2.52
C ILE A 30 -4.86 8.58 -2.18
N PHE A 31 -4.32 9.81 -2.22
CA PHE A 31 -5.10 11.01 -1.97
C PHE A 31 -6.26 11.15 -2.97
N PHE A 32 -5.99 10.89 -4.25
CA PHE A 32 -7.00 10.91 -5.31
C PHE A 32 -8.07 9.84 -5.09
N ALA A 33 -7.71 8.62 -4.72
CA ALA A 33 -8.65 7.55 -4.42
C ALA A 33 -9.56 7.89 -3.23
N VAL A 34 -8.99 8.44 -2.14
CA VAL A 34 -9.76 8.87 -0.96
C VAL A 34 -10.69 10.04 -1.29
N ASN A 35 -10.20 11.05 -2.03
CA ASN A 35 -11.02 12.17 -2.48
C ASN A 35 -12.21 11.69 -3.34
N ASN A 36 -11.98 10.74 -4.26
CA ASN A 36 -13.05 10.17 -5.07
C ASN A 36 -14.02 9.28 -4.27
N ALA A 37 -13.53 8.52 -3.28
CA ALA A 37 -14.39 7.70 -2.44
C ALA A 37 -15.40 8.54 -1.64
N LEU A 38 -15.05 9.78 -1.29
CA LEU A 38 -15.91 10.73 -0.56
C LEU A 38 -16.85 11.56 -1.46
N LYS A 39 -16.64 11.58 -2.79
CA LYS A 39 -17.46 12.36 -3.73
C LYS A 39 -18.80 11.67 -4.03
N THR A 40 -19.86 12.44 -4.18
CA THR A 40 -21.12 11.91 -4.73
C THR A 40 -20.97 11.47 -6.19
N ARG A 41 -21.77 10.51 -6.66
CA ARG A 41 -21.74 10.05 -8.07
C ARG A 41 -21.96 11.20 -9.06
N HIS A 42 -22.76 12.19 -8.69
CA HIS A 42 -23.04 13.37 -9.50
C HIS A 42 -21.82 14.29 -9.62
N ASP A 43 -21.18 14.62 -8.49
CA ASP A 43 -19.96 15.44 -8.49
C ASP A 43 -18.78 14.75 -9.19
N TYR A 44 -18.66 13.42 -9.09
CA TYR A 44 -17.65 12.68 -9.83
C TYR A 44 -17.82 12.74 -11.37
N MET A 45 -19.06 12.83 -11.84
CA MET A 45 -19.35 12.94 -13.28
C MET A 45 -19.11 14.35 -13.83
N LEU A 46 -19.32 15.38 -13.00
CA LEU A 46 -19.15 16.79 -13.39
C LEU A 46 -17.69 17.26 -13.25
N ASP A 47 -16.99 16.88 -12.18
CA ASP A 47 -15.59 17.24 -11.97
C ASP A 47 -14.77 16.10 -11.33
N ARG A 48 -14.06 15.37 -12.19
CA ARG A 48 -13.21 14.24 -11.79
C ARG A 48 -11.95 14.68 -11.04
N PHE A 49 -11.40 15.86 -11.34
CA PHE A 49 -10.15 16.34 -10.75
C PHE A 49 -10.34 17.37 -9.63
N GLY A 50 -11.55 17.90 -9.45
CA GLY A 50 -11.91 18.79 -8.36
C GLY A 50 -11.81 18.15 -6.98
N LEU A 51 -11.80 18.96 -5.93
CA LEU A 51 -11.92 18.50 -4.55
C LEU A 51 -13.38 18.13 -4.25
N ALA A 52 -13.61 17.20 -3.31
CA ALA A 52 -14.96 16.84 -2.90
C ALA A 52 -15.67 18.04 -2.25
N THR A 53 -16.64 18.63 -2.95
CA THR A 53 -17.44 19.78 -2.47
C THR A 53 -18.42 19.35 -1.38
N GLN A 54 -18.94 18.11 -1.46
CA GLN A 54 -19.82 17.51 -0.46
C GLN A 54 -19.29 16.12 -0.09
N PRO A 55 -18.47 15.99 0.98
CA PRO A 55 -17.98 14.70 1.42
C PRO A 55 -19.14 13.86 1.95
N THR A 56 -19.34 12.67 1.38
CA THR A 56 -20.38 11.72 1.77
C THR A 56 -19.79 10.34 2.03
N LEU A 57 -20.34 9.64 3.03
CA LEU A 57 -19.98 8.25 3.35
C LEU A 57 -20.89 7.24 2.63
N ASP A 58 -21.82 7.71 1.81
CA ASP A 58 -22.83 6.88 1.16
C ASP A 58 -22.19 5.88 0.19
N ASN A 59 -21.08 6.22 -0.47
CA ASN A 59 -20.33 5.27 -1.30
C ASN A 59 -19.76 4.11 -0.49
N PHE A 60 -19.32 4.34 0.75
CA PHE A 60 -18.83 3.27 1.63
C PHE A 60 -19.96 2.34 2.04
N VAL A 61 -21.13 2.90 2.40
CA VAL A 61 -22.32 2.11 2.74
C VAL A 61 -22.80 1.33 1.52
N GLN A 62 -22.93 1.96 0.35
CA GLN A 62 -23.31 1.29 -0.89
C GLN A 62 -22.32 0.19 -1.27
N ALA A 63 -21.01 0.40 -1.13
CA ALA A 63 -20.02 -0.63 -1.41
C ALA A 63 -20.16 -1.80 -0.43
N TRP A 64 -20.42 -1.53 0.86
CA TRP A 64 -20.59 -2.58 1.87
C TRP A 64 -21.86 -3.40 1.65
N THR A 65 -22.99 -2.76 1.31
CA THR A 65 -24.29 -3.46 1.21
C THR A 65 -24.60 -3.98 -0.19
N ARG A 66 -24.16 -3.30 -1.26
CA ARG A 66 -24.51 -3.67 -2.65
C ARG A 66 -23.40 -4.41 -3.39
N ALA A 67 -22.14 -4.28 -2.96
CA ALA A 67 -21.01 -4.91 -3.65
C ALA A 67 -20.52 -6.19 -2.94
N HIS A 68 -21.29 -6.75 -2.00
CA HIS A 68 -20.93 -7.97 -1.24
C HIS A 68 -19.50 -7.91 -0.67
N LEU A 69 -19.07 -6.73 -0.22
CA LEU A 69 -17.72 -6.52 0.30
C LEU A 69 -17.44 -7.39 1.53
N ASP A 70 -18.48 -7.72 2.29
CA ASP A 70 -18.44 -8.66 3.42
C ASP A 70 -17.98 -10.06 2.98
N GLU A 71 -18.57 -10.62 1.91
CA GLU A 71 -18.19 -11.93 1.39
C GLU A 71 -16.76 -11.92 0.81
N TYR A 72 -16.43 -10.90 0.01
CA TYR A 72 -15.08 -10.79 -0.57
C TYR A 72 -14.00 -10.55 0.48
N PHE A 73 -14.30 -9.76 1.51
CA PHE A 73 -13.39 -9.51 2.61
C PHE A 73 -13.14 -10.80 3.40
N LEU A 74 -14.20 -11.54 3.77
CA LEU A 74 -14.07 -12.79 4.50
C LEU A 74 -13.33 -13.86 3.69
N ASN A 75 -13.64 -14.03 2.40
CA ASN A 75 -12.92 -14.95 1.55
C ASN A 75 -11.42 -14.62 1.48
N SER A 76 -11.08 -13.33 1.33
CA SER A 76 -9.69 -12.87 1.31
C SER A 76 -8.98 -13.12 2.65
N VAL A 77 -9.65 -12.86 3.78
CA VAL A 77 -9.09 -13.13 5.12
C VAL A 77 -8.84 -14.62 5.32
N ILE A 78 -9.81 -15.47 4.98
CA ILE A 78 -9.67 -16.93 5.13
C ILE A 78 -8.56 -17.45 4.21
N ALA A 79 -8.52 -17.02 2.96
CA ALA A 79 -7.51 -17.44 2.00
C ALA A 79 -6.09 -16.99 2.41
N THR A 80 -5.94 -15.74 2.85
CA THR A 80 -4.63 -15.21 3.30
C THR A 80 -4.16 -15.87 4.58
N LEU A 81 -5.03 -16.05 5.59
CA LEU A 81 -4.69 -16.76 6.82
C LEU A 81 -4.28 -18.21 6.55
N GLY A 82 -5.08 -18.93 5.75
CA GLY A 82 -4.76 -20.30 5.35
C GLY A 82 -3.41 -20.40 4.63
N ALA A 83 -3.17 -19.52 3.67
CA ALA A 83 -1.91 -19.46 2.95
C ALA A 83 -0.72 -19.14 3.87
N VAL A 84 -0.86 -18.18 4.78
CA VAL A 84 0.21 -17.78 5.72
C VAL A 84 0.55 -18.92 6.69
N ILE A 85 -0.45 -19.62 7.23
CA ILE A 85 -0.22 -20.77 8.13
C ILE A 85 0.54 -21.88 7.39
N LEU A 86 0.07 -22.25 6.20
CA LEU A 86 0.73 -23.27 5.38
C LEU A 86 2.16 -22.85 5.02
N LEU A 87 2.34 -21.60 4.59
CA LEU A 87 3.65 -21.06 4.27
C LEU A 87 4.57 -21.08 5.48
N MET A 88 4.10 -20.69 6.66
CA MET A 88 4.90 -20.68 7.89
C MET A 88 5.38 -22.09 8.26
N VAL A 89 4.51 -23.10 8.16
CA VAL A 89 4.89 -24.50 8.41
C VAL A 89 5.94 -24.97 7.40
N VAL A 90 5.69 -24.76 6.11
CA VAL A 90 6.61 -25.19 5.04
C VAL A 90 7.94 -24.46 5.13
N SER A 91 7.92 -23.13 5.31
CA SER A 91 9.12 -22.31 5.46
C SER A 91 9.90 -22.65 6.72
N SER A 92 9.25 -23.01 7.82
CA SER A 92 9.93 -23.47 9.04
C SER A 92 10.65 -24.81 8.80
N MET A 93 9.99 -25.77 8.14
CA MET A 93 10.59 -27.06 7.80
C MET A 93 11.74 -26.91 6.80
N ALA A 94 11.54 -26.10 5.76
CA ALA A 94 12.57 -25.79 4.77
C ALA A 94 13.75 -25.04 5.40
N GLY A 95 13.48 -24.09 6.29
CA GLY A 95 14.50 -23.36 7.05
C GLY A 95 15.31 -24.28 7.97
N PHE A 96 14.66 -25.22 8.66
CA PHE A 96 15.35 -26.23 9.46
C PHE A 96 16.21 -27.16 8.61
N ALA A 97 15.69 -27.60 7.46
CA ALA A 97 16.43 -28.42 6.50
C ALA A 97 17.67 -27.68 6.00
N LEU A 98 17.54 -26.41 5.60
CA LEU A 98 18.66 -25.59 5.15
C LEU A 98 19.69 -25.31 6.26
N ALA A 99 19.24 -25.14 7.51
CA ALA A 99 20.12 -24.83 8.63
C ALA A 99 20.85 -26.07 9.20
N SER A 100 20.20 -27.24 9.18
CA SER A 100 20.71 -28.45 9.85
C SER A 100 21.31 -29.48 8.91
N LEU A 101 20.89 -29.51 7.63
CA LEU A 101 21.49 -30.42 6.65
C LEU A 101 22.78 -29.80 6.12
N ARG A 102 23.88 -30.53 6.25
CA ARG A 102 25.11 -30.22 5.50
C ARG A 102 24.88 -30.57 4.05
N PHE A 103 24.67 -29.56 3.21
CA PHE A 103 24.68 -29.74 1.77
C PHE A 103 26.07 -30.23 1.36
N PRO A 104 26.18 -31.38 0.67
CA PRO A 104 27.46 -31.84 0.16
C PRO A 104 27.82 -31.04 -1.09
N TYR A 105 28.23 -29.77 -0.92
CA TYR A 105 29.21 -28.99 -1.70
C TYR A 105 29.54 -27.69 -0.96
#